data_AF-A0A7C5XVQ6-F1
#
_entry.id   AF-A0A7C5XVQ6-F1
#
_cell.length_a   1.000
_cell.length_b   1.000
_cell.length_c   1.000
_cell.angle_alpha   90.00
_cell.angle_beta   90.00
_cell.angle_gamma   90.00
#
_symmetry.space_group_name_H-M   'P 1'
#
loop_
_entity.id
_entity.type
_entity.pdbx_description
1 polymer ?
#
loop_
_entity_poly.entity_id
_entity_poly.type
_entity_poly.pdbx_seq_one_letter_code
_entity_poly.pdbx_strand_id
1 'polypeptide(L)'
;MTAQPARQLELVREVRFRFYPAERRVLRRRQRLTSSEWAERYLRLPQSVTSMSGPFRVGRTPYLREIMDTRDLPHVRRVVLCAAPQTGKTLSAYIPLL
;
A
#
# COMPACT_ATOMS: atom_id res chain seq x y z
N MET A 1 62.37 -19.60 -20.55
CA MET A 1 61.34 -19.44 -19.51
C MET A 1 61.05 -17.96 -19.33
N THR A 2 60.10 -17.41 -20.07
CA THR A 2 59.55 -16.07 -19.83
C THR A 2 58.08 -16.14 -20.24
N ALA A 3 57.23 -16.33 -19.23
CA ALA A 3 55.80 -16.52 -19.38
C ALA A 3 55.13 -15.23 -19.89
N GLN A 4 54.36 -15.32 -20.96
CA GLN A 4 53.32 -14.35 -21.28
C GLN A 4 52.22 -14.45 -20.20
N PRO A 5 51.85 -13.35 -19.51
CA PRO A 5 50.60 -13.33 -18.77
C PRO A 5 49.48 -13.10 -19.77
N ALA A 6 48.84 -14.20 -20.17
CA ALA A 6 47.64 -14.20 -20.97
C ALA A 6 46.45 -13.63 -20.17
N ARG A 7 45.68 -12.77 -20.85
CA ARG A 7 44.22 -12.68 -20.77
C ARG A 7 43.60 -12.52 -19.37
N GLN A 8 43.53 -11.27 -18.92
CA GLN A 8 42.43 -10.81 -18.07
C GLN A 8 41.78 -9.61 -18.75
N LEU A 9 41.15 -9.84 -19.90
CA LEU A 9 40.20 -8.90 -20.46
C LEU A 9 38.88 -9.06 -19.70
N GLU A 10 38.52 -7.96 -19.03
CA GLU A 10 37.31 -7.74 -18.27
C GLU A 10 36.07 -8.31 -18.98
N LEU A 11 35.55 -9.42 -18.45
CA LEU A 11 34.21 -9.90 -18.75
C LEU A 11 33.21 -9.05 -17.95
N VAL A 12 33.07 -7.76 -18.30
CA VAL A 12 31.89 -6.98 -17.93
C VAL A 12 30.73 -7.57 -18.72
N ARG A 13 30.10 -8.60 -18.16
CA ARG A 13 28.87 -9.15 -18.71
C ARG A 13 27.80 -8.07 -18.56
N GLU A 14 27.46 -7.40 -19.66
CA GLU A 14 26.19 -6.67 -19.76
C GLU A 14 25.05 -7.69 -19.58
N VAL A 15 24.55 -7.82 -18.34
CA VAL A 15 23.36 -8.61 -18.08
C VAL A 15 22.17 -7.80 -18.61
N ARG A 16 21.74 -8.09 -19.85
CA ARG A 16 20.48 -7.57 -20.38
C ARG A 16 19.32 -8.20 -19.64
N PHE A 17 18.93 -7.60 -18.53
CA PHE A 17 17.79 -8.03 -17.75
C PHE A 17 16.49 -7.66 -18.48
N ARG A 18 15.75 -8.66 -18.97
CA ARG A 18 14.49 -8.48 -19.69
C ARG A 18 13.37 -9.19 -18.93
N PHE A 19 12.41 -8.43 -18.39
CA PHE A 19 11.25 -9.02 -17.72
C PHE A 19 10.37 -9.81 -18.69
N TYR A 20 9.97 -11.01 -18.29
CA TYR A 20 8.93 -11.80 -18.95
C TYR A 20 7.55 -11.13 -18.80
N PRO A 21 6.60 -11.39 -19.73
CA PRO A 21 5.25 -10.81 -19.65
C PRO A 21 4.54 -11.11 -18.33
N ALA A 22 4.74 -12.31 -17.76
CA ALA A 22 4.18 -12.69 -16.46
C ALA A 22 4.73 -11.84 -15.32
N GLU A 23 6.04 -11.61 -15.28
CA GLU A 23 6.70 -10.78 -14.26
C GLU A 23 6.21 -9.33 -14.33
N ARG A 24 6.07 -8.77 -15.54
CA ARG A 24 5.50 -7.42 -15.72
C ARG A 24 4.06 -7.31 -15.24
N ARG A 25 3.28 -8.39 -15.33
CA ARG A 25 1.88 -8.40 -14.87
C ARG A 25 1.80 -8.38 -13.35
N VAL A 26 2.66 -9.14 -12.68
CA VAL A 26 2.73 -9.22 -11.22
C VAL A 26 3.31 -7.94 -10.63
N LEU A 27 4.36 -7.40 -11.25
CA LEU A 27 5.02 -6.15 -10.83
C LEU A 27 4.31 -4.89 -11.34
N ARG A 28 3.16 -5.04 -12.03
CA ARG A 28 2.40 -3.90 -12.52
C ARG A 28 1.99 -3.05 -11.33
N ARG A 29 2.29 -1.75 -11.42
CA ARG A 29 1.91 -0.76 -10.41
C ARG A 29 0.42 -0.91 -10.09
N ARG A 30 0.11 -1.07 -8.80
CA ARG A 30 -1.28 -1.09 -8.32
C ARG A 30 -1.95 0.25 -8.63
N GLN A 31 -3.27 0.22 -8.79
CA GLN A 31 -4.07 1.44 -8.93
C GLN A 31 -3.80 2.33 -7.70
N ARG A 32 -3.64 3.64 -7.94
CA ARG A 32 -3.58 4.63 -6.86
C ARG A 32 -5.01 4.79 -6.34
N LEU A 33 -5.30 4.11 -5.24
CA LEU A 33 -6.53 4.28 -4.48
C LEU A 33 -6.20 5.14 -3.27
N THR A 34 -7.13 5.98 -2.86
CA THR A 34 -7.10 6.59 -1.53
C THR A 34 -7.33 5.53 -0.47
N SER A 35 -6.90 5.81 0.76
CA SER A 35 -7.08 4.94 1.92
C SER A 35 -8.56 4.62 2.15
N SER A 36 -9.47 5.57 1.94
CA SER A 36 -10.92 5.33 2.05
C SER A 36 -11.47 4.42 0.95
N GLU A 37 -11.06 4.61 -0.32
CA GLU A 37 -11.45 3.75 -1.44
C GLU A 37 -10.91 2.33 -1.30
N TRP A 38 -9.66 2.19 -0.83
CA TRP A 38 -9.08 0.89 -0.54
C TRP A 38 -9.89 0.17 0.53
N ALA A 39 -10.28 0.87 1.60
CA ALA A 39 -11.09 0.31 2.67
C ALA A 39 -12.45 -0.17 2.14
N GLU A 40 -13.17 0.63 1.35
CA GLU A 40 -14.46 0.18 0.78
C GLU A 40 -14.33 -1.05 -0.12
N ARG A 41 -13.20 -1.16 -0.82
CA ARG A 41 -12.98 -2.24 -1.79
C ARG A 41 -12.52 -3.54 -1.16
N TYR A 42 -11.69 -3.48 -0.11
CA TYR A 42 -10.99 -4.66 0.42
C TYR A 42 -11.29 -4.96 1.89
N LEU A 43 -11.74 -3.98 2.68
CA LEU A 43 -12.00 -4.20 4.10
C LEU A 43 -13.35 -4.90 4.31
N ARG A 44 -13.32 -5.98 5.10
CA ARG A 44 -14.51 -6.68 5.58
C ARG A 44 -14.55 -6.68 7.09
N LEU A 45 -15.68 -6.26 7.64
CA LEU A 45 -15.91 -6.23 9.08
C LEU A 45 -16.43 -7.59 9.56
N PRO A 46 -15.78 -8.24 10.54
CA PRO A 46 -16.24 -9.51 11.08
C PRO A 46 -17.49 -9.34 11.95
N GLN A 47 -18.35 -10.36 11.99
CA GLN A 47 -19.52 -10.41 12.88
C GLN A 47 -19.16 -10.27 14.37
N SER A 48 -17.96 -10.69 14.77
CA SER A 48 -17.49 -10.62 16.16
C SER A 48 -17.26 -9.19 16.66
N VAL A 49 -17.07 -8.23 15.75
CA VAL A 49 -16.71 -6.84 16.09
C VAL A 49 -17.84 -5.87 15.80
N THR A 50 -18.80 -6.26 14.96
CA THR A 50 -19.94 -5.42 14.59
C THR A 50 -21.17 -6.25 14.24
N SER A 51 -22.34 -5.77 14.68
CA SER A 51 -23.63 -6.33 14.28
C SER A 51 -23.91 -6.18 12.78
N MET A 52 -23.19 -5.27 12.10
CA MET A 52 -23.26 -5.09 10.65
C MET A 52 -22.03 -5.68 9.95
N SER A 53 -21.98 -7.00 9.91
CA SER A 53 -20.97 -7.74 9.15
C SER A 53 -21.06 -7.45 7.66
N GLY A 54 -19.90 -7.47 6.99
CA GLY A 54 -19.81 -7.34 5.55
C GLY A 54 -18.80 -6.29 5.10
N PRO A 55 -18.91 -5.81 3.84
CA PRO A 55 -17.98 -4.83 3.31
C PRO A 55 -18.08 -3.52 4.09
N PHE A 56 -16.93 -2.92 4.37
CA PHE A 56 -16.88 -1.57 4.90
C PHE A 56 -17.50 -0.59 3.89
N ARG A 57 -18.31 0.34 4.38
CA ARG A 57 -18.98 1.37 3.56
C ARG A 57 -18.76 2.71 4.24
N VAL A 58 -18.07 3.61 3.57
CA VAL A 58 -17.78 4.97 4.03
C VAL A 58 -19.08 5.75 4.20
N GLY A 59 -20.12 5.47 3.41
CA GLY A 59 -21.45 6.08 3.57
C GLY A 59 -22.06 5.91 4.97
N ARG A 60 -21.66 4.87 5.74
CA ARG A 60 -22.11 4.68 7.13
C ARG A 60 -21.31 5.51 8.14
N THR A 61 -20.11 5.89 7.79
CA THR A 61 -19.16 6.61 8.66
C THR A 61 -18.49 7.72 7.85
N PRO A 62 -19.27 8.71 7.38
CA PRO A 62 -18.77 9.71 6.43
C PRO A 62 -17.59 10.52 6.98
N TYR A 63 -17.57 10.74 8.30
CA TYR A 63 -16.48 11.43 8.99
C TYR A 63 -15.13 10.69 8.90
N LEU A 64 -15.11 9.37 8.73
CA LEU A 64 -13.85 8.62 8.62
C LEU A 64 -13.18 8.83 7.26
N ARG A 65 -13.93 9.22 6.21
CA ARG A 65 -13.40 9.42 4.86
C ARG A 65 -12.23 10.40 4.86
N GLU A 66 -12.52 11.63 5.28
CA GLU A 66 -11.56 12.73 5.25
C GLU A 66 -10.38 12.44 6.16
N ILE A 67 -10.62 11.82 7.32
CA ILE A 67 -9.56 11.42 8.26
C ILE A 67 -8.58 10.45 7.61
N MET A 68 -9.08 9.47 6.86
CA MET A 68 -8.24 8.49 6.15
C MET A 68 -7.49 9.15 5.00
N ASP A 69 -8.19 9.91 4.16
CA ASP A 69 -7.62 10.50 2.94
C ASP A 69 -6.63 11.63 3.24
N THR A 70 -6.79 12.35 4.36
CA THR A 70 -5.85 13.40 4.79
C THR A 70 -4.42 12.87 4.96
N ARG A 71 -4.26 11.59 5.29
CA ARG A 71 -2.93 10.96 5.43
C ARG A 71 -2.27 10.65 4.08
N ASP A 72 -3.05 10.50 3.02
CA ASP A 72 -2.53 10.24 1.67
C ASP A 72 -1.95 11.50 1.02
N LEU A 73 -2.21 12.67 1.61
CA LEU A 73 -1.73 13.95 1.12
C LEU A 73 -0.21 14.10 1.36
N PRO A 74 0.59 14.42 0.32
CA PRO A 74 2.05 14.42 0.42
C PRO A 74 2.61 15.51 1.35
N HIS A 75 1.82 16.55 1.64
CA HIS A 75 2.19 17.66 2.51
C HIS A 75 1.79 17.44 3.98
N VAL A 76 1.00 16.41 4.28
CA VAL A 76 0.55 16.13 5.65
C VAL A 76 1.55 15.19 6.34
N ARG A 77 2.05 15.61 7.50
CA ARG A 77 2.98 14.81 8.33
C ARG A 77 2.36 14.31 9.63
N ARG A 78 1.34 15.00 10.12
CA ARG A 78 0.68 14.69 11.39
C ARG A 78 -0.80 15.01 11.29
N VAL A 79 -1.63 14.07 11.71
CA VAL A 79 -3.08 14.23 11.87
C VAL A 79 -3.40 14.04 13.34
N VAL A 80 -4.12 15.00 13.94
CA VAL A 80 -4.57 14.94 15.34
C VAL A 80 -6.08 14.72 15.33
N LEU A 81 -6.52 13.65 16.01
CA LEU A 81 -7.94 13.30 16.10
C LEU A 81 -8.48 13.67 17.48
N CYS A 82 -9.46 14.57 17.53
CA CYS A 82 -10.30 14.77 18.70
C CYS A 82 -11.61 14.01 18.47
N ALA A 83 -11.83 12.93 19.21
CA ALA A 83 -12.96 12.04 18.98
C ALA A 83 -13.54 11.50 20.28
N ALA A 84 -14.85 11.28 20.30
CA ALA A 84 -15.54 10.66 21.43
C ALA A 84 -15.12 9.19 21.65
N PRO A 85 -15.39 8.60 22.83
CA PRO A 85 -15.22 7.17 23.08
C PRO A 85 -15.95 6.31 22.03
N GLN A 86 -15.44 5.10 21.77
CA GLN A 86 -16.01 4.11 20.82
C GLN A 86 -16.30 4.55 19.37
N THR A 87 -15.86 5.74 18.96
CA THR A 87 -15.77 6.12 17.55
C THR A 87 -14.74 5.26 16.81
N GLY A 88 -14.87 5.11 15.48
CA GLY A 88 -14.02 4.28 14.62
C GLY A 88 -12.55 4.72 14.48
N LYS A 89 -11.98 5.40 15.46
CA LYS A 89 -10.58 5.90 15.50
C LYS A 89 -9.56 4.81 15.24
N THR A 90 -9.73 3.64 15.85
CA THR A 90 -8.85 2.49 15.65
C THR A 90 -8.83 2.06 14.19
N LEU A 91 -10.01 2.05 13.55
CA LEU A 91 -10.15 1.68 12.14
C LEU A 91 -9.41 2.68 11.23
N SER A 92 -9.62 3.98 11.46
CA SER A 92 -8.90 5.03 10.73
C SER A 92 -7.39 5.00 10.91
N ALA A 93 -6.89 4.56 12.06
CA ALA A 93 -5.45 4.50 12.32
C ALA A 93 -4.76 3.35 11.57
N TYR A 94 -5.43 2.20 11.41
CA TYR A 94 -4.85 0.98 10.84
C TYR A 94 -5.01 0.84 9.32
N ILE A 95 -6.12 1.31 8.73
CA ILE A 95 -6.34 1.25 7.27
C ILE A 95 -5.17 1.84 6.45
N PRO A 96 -4.55 2.99 6.81
CA PRO A 96 -3.53 3.60 5.98
C PRO A 96 -2.13 2.93 6.06
N LEU A 97 -2.00 1.77 6.72
CA LEU A 97 -0.73 1.04 6.84
C LEU A 97 -0.59 -0.14 5.85
N LEU A 98 -1.61 -0.39 5.01
CA LEU A 98 -1.69 -1.54 4.08
C LEU A 98 -1.75 -1.10 2.61
#